data_AF-A0A531KNF3-F1
#
_entry.id   AF-A0A531KNF3-F1
#
_cell.length_a   1.000
_cell.length_b   1.000
_cell.length_c   1.000
_cell.angle_alpha   90.00
_cell.angle_beta   90.00
_cell.angle_gamma   90.00
#
_symmetry.space_group_name_H-M   'P 1'
#
loop_
_entity.id
_entity.type
_entity.pdbx_description
1 polymer ?
#
loop_
_entity_poly.entity_id
_entity_poly.type
_entity_poly.pdbx_seq_one_letter_code
_entity_poly.pdbx_strand_id
1 'polypeptide(L)'
;MTLSGVVMVATIAFGMGIDKPDVAYVFHTDLPGSLEAYYQEIGRAGRDGRPAAAHMLFGLGDIRMRRLFIDDEDAPTEHKRRAHGRLDTLIGYCETAQCRRQILLGYFGEHAAPCGNCDNCLDQTPHADGEAEARIVFAAIAQTGERFGAGHIVDVVLGHESEKVLARNHHRLASFGTGVAHKKDVWQSLIRQLVAGGFLTLDSGGHGGLAIAEKGRDLARGQGAFRY
;
A
#
# COMPACT_ATOMS: atom_id res chain seq x y z
N MET A 1 5.11 40.62 3.62
CA MET A 1 4.30 40.14 4.77
C MET A 1 3.41 39.02 4.26
N THR A 2 3.75 37.77 4.54
CA THR A 2 2.81 36.67 4.33
C THR A 2 1.76 36.75 5.44
N LEU A 3 0.48 36.78 5.07
CA LEU A 3 -0.61 36.80 6.03
C LEU A 3 -0.52 35.55 6.94
N SER A 4 -0.50 35.74 8.25
CA SER A 4 -0.52 34.64 9.23
C SER A 4 -1.92 34.01 9.28
N GLY A 5 -2.00 32.69 9.35
CA GLY A 5 -3.27 31.97 9.52
C GLY A 5 -4.11 31.80 8.24
N VAL A 6 -3.54 32.02 7.06
CA VAL A 6 -4.24 31.75 5.79
C VAL A 6 -4.34 30.25 5.55
N VAL A 7 -5.56 29.79 5.24
CA VAL A 7 -5.82 28.46 4.70
C VAL A 7 -5.97 28.58 3.19
N MET A 8 -5.34 27.65 2.49
CA MET A 8 -5.31 27.60 1.04
C MET A 8 -5.82 26.24 0.60
N VAL A 9 -6.76 26.25 -0.34
CA VAL A 9 -7.32 25.04 -0.95
C VAL A 9 -6.82 24.97 -2.39
N ALA A 10 -6.27 23.83 -2.76
CA ALA A 10 -5.56 23.68 -4.02
C ALA A 10 -5.68 22.27 -4.58
N THR A 11 -5.56 22.16 -5.91
CA THR A 11 -5.30 20.90 -6.60
C THR A 11 -3.80 20.73 -6.85
N ILE A 12 -3.40 19.58 -7.42
CA ILE A 12 -1.99 19.23 -7.72
C ILE A 12 -1.28 20.33 -8.54
N ALA A 13 -2.02 21.03 -9.41
CA ALA A 13 -1.49 22.10 -10.26
C ALA A 13 -0.86 23.27 -9.49
N PHE A 14 -1.21 23.46 -8.21
CA PHE A 14 -0.73 24.57 -7.41
C PHE A 14 0.54 24.27 -6.60
N GLY A 15 0.96 23.00 -6.51
CA GLY A 15 2.11 22.63 -5.70
C GLY A 15 3.44 23.16 -6.25
N MET A 16 3.64 23.19 -7.56
CA MET A 16 4.93 23.57 -8.14
C MET A 16 5.11 25.11 -8.16
N GLY A 17 5.28 25.75 -7.00
CA GLY A 17 5.55 27.19 -6.93
C GLY A 17 5.39 27.86 -5.56
N ILE A 18 4.71 27.22 -4.60
CA ILE A 18 4.60 27.76 -3.24
C ILE A 18 5.76 27.26 -2.40
N ASP A 19 6.65 28.20 -2.06
CA ASP A 19 7.73 28.02 -1.10
C ASP A 19 7.45 28.88 0.16
N LYS A 20 6.50 28.41 0.96
CA LYS A 20 6.18 29.01 2.26
C LYS A 20 6.81 28.16 3.36
N PRO A 21 7.79 28.66 4.13
CA PRO A 21 8.55 27.83 5.06
C PRO A 21 7.75 27.40 6.29
N ASP A 22 6.75 28.19 6.68
CA ASP A 22 5.97 28.08 7.91
C ASP A 22 4.60 27.41 7.73
N VAL A 23 4.47 26.50 6.75
CA VAL A 23 3.23 25.71 6.58
C VAL A 23 3.11 24.71 7.73
N ALA A 24 2.16 24.94 8.64
CA ALA A 24 1.95 24.09 9.81
C ALA A 24 1.16 22.81 9.51
N TYR A 25 0.32 22.82 8.47
CA TYR A 25 -0.56 21.69 8.13
C TYR A 25 -0.62 21.49 6.62
N VAL A 26 -0.58 20.23 6.19
CA VAL A 26 -1.01 19.79 4.86
C VAL A 26 -2.16 18.83 5.06
N PHE A 27 -3.29 19.07 4.38
CA PHE A 27 -4.51 18.30 4.54
C PHE A 27 -4.97 17.78 3.17
N HIS A 28 -4.99 16.46 3.03
CA HIS A 28 -5.53 15.76 1.87
C HIS A 28 -6.97 15.36 2.14
N THR A 29 -7.90 15.93 1.38
CA THR A 29 -9.33 15.55 1.40
C THR A 29 -9.65 14.40 0.46
N ASP A 30 -8.72 14.05 -0.43
CA ASP A 30 -8.83 13.01 -1.43
C ASP A 30 -7.50 12.25 -1.53
N LEU A 31 -7.55 10.97 -1.87
CA LEU A 31 -6.33 10.18 -2.11
C LEU A 31 -5.49 10.82 -3.22
N PRO A 32 -4.17 11.03 -3.02
CA PRO A 32 -3.24 11.38 -4.09
C PRO A 32 -3.18 10.33 -5.20
N GLY A 33 -2.53 10.66 -6.31
CA GLY A 33 -2.35 9.73 -7.43
C GLY A 33 -1.36 8.60 -7.14
N SER A 34 -0.45 8.81 -6.18
CA SER A 34 0.56 7.84 -5.78
C SER A 34 1.21 8.24 -4.45
N LEU A 35 2.02 7.35 -3.88
CA LEU A 35 2.77 7.62 -2.65
C LEU A 35 3.87 8.69 -2.87
N GLU A 36 4.43 8.80 -4.07
CA GLU A 36 5.38 9.85 -4.44
C GLU A 36 4.72 11.23 -4.46
N ALA A 37 3.51 11.33 -5.02
CA ALA A 37 2.74 12.56 -5.00
C ALA A 37 2.46 12.98 -3.56
N TYR A 38 1.99 12.04 -2.74
CA TYR A 38 1.77 12.27 -1.31
C TYR A 38 3.03 12.79 -0.60
N TYR A 39 4.18 12.11 -0.79
CA TYR A 39 5.46 12.52 -0.19
C TYR A 39 5.87 13.95 -0.56
N GLN A 40 5.74 14.30 -1.84
CA GLN A 40 6.07 15.64 -2.33
C GLN A 40 5.13 16.71 -1.73
N GLU A 41 3.84 16.39 -1.65
CA GLU A 41 2.81 17.30 -1.18
C GLU A 41 2.93 17.57 0.33
N ILE A 42 3.11 16.53 1.15
CA ILE A 42 3.29 16.70 2.60
C ILE A 42 4.64 17.35 2.96
N GLY A 43 5.66 17.19 2.12
CA GLY A 43 6.99 17.82 2.28
C GLY A 43 7.00 19.35 2.16
N ARG A 44 5.83 19.97 1.97
CA ARG A 44 5.62 21.42 2.05
C ARG A 44 5.49 21.90 3.48
N ALA A 45 5.06 21.03 4.39
CA ALA A 45 4.87 21.36 5.79
C ALA A 45 6.22 21.46 6.52
N GLY A 46 6.34 22.37 7.50
CA GLY A 46 7.43 22.40 8.47
C GLY A 46 8.84 22.61 7.88
N ARG A 47 8.98 23.30 6.75
CA ARG A 47 10.30 23.60 6.16
C ARG A 47 11.17 24.52 7.03
N ASP A 48 10.55 25.23 7.96
CA ASP A 48 11.22 26.00 9.02
C ASP A 48 11.67 25.14 10.22
N GLY A 49 11.46 23.83 10.18
CA GLY A 49 11.84 22.89 11.23
C GLY A 49 10.91 22.86 12.45
N ARG A 50 9.84 23.67 12.46
CA ARG A 50 8.84 23.62 13.55
C ARG A 50 7.91 22.42 13.37
N PRO A 51 7.25 21.96 14.45
CA PRO A 51 6.25 20.90 14.35
C PRO A 51 5.18 21.24 13.31
N ALA A 52 4.92 20.28 12.43
CA ALA A 52 3.89 20.37 11.42
C ALA A 52 3.20 19.00 11.27
N ALA A 53 1.96 19.00 10.78
CA ALA A 53 1.18 17.78 10.62
C ALA A 53 0.70 17.58 9.19
N ALA A 54 0.71 16.33 8.74
CA ALA A 54 0.08 15.89 7.51
C ALA A 54 -1.14 15.05 7.86
N HIS A 55 -2.29 15.42 7.33
CA HIS A 55 -3.55 14.69 7.51
C HIS A 55 -4.06 14.21 6.16
N MET A 56 -4.57 12.99 6.11
CA MET A 56 -5.20 12.45 4.92
C MET A 56 -6.51 11.77 5.31
N LEU A 57 -7.59 12.23 4.69
CA LEU A 57 -8.86 11.54 4.70
C LEU A 57 -8.98 10.74 3.41
N PHE A 58 -9.47 9.50 3.53
CA PHE A 58 -9.78 8.68 2.37
C PHE A 58 -10.96 7.76 2.67
N GLY A 59 -11.67 7.36 1.63
CA GLY A 59 -12.73 6.37 1.69
C GLY A 59 -12.80 5.50 0.44
N LEU A 60 -13.72 4.53 0.49
CA LEU A 60 -13.97 3.63 -0.64
C LEU A 60 -14.42 4.35 -1.91
N GLY A 61 -15.08 5.51 -1.77
CA GLY A 61 -15.45 6.38 -2.88
C GLY A 61 -14.22 6.88 -3.65
N ASP A 62 -13.21 7.37 -2.94
CA ASP A 62 -11.98 7.92 -3.53
C ASP A 62 -11.18 6.84 -4.26
N ILE A 63 -11.08 5.65 -3.64
CA ILE A 63 -10.44 4.48 -4.25
C ILE A 63 -11.13 4.11 -5.57
N ARG A 64 -12.47 4.07 -5.58
CA ARG A 64 -13.24 3.76 -6.79
C ARG A 64 -13.03 4.81 -7.87
N MET A 65 -13.10 6.09 -7.51
CA MET A 65 -12.89 7.20 -8.44
C MET A 65 -11.49 7.17 -9.05
N ARG A 66 -10.45 6.91 -8.24
CA ARG A 66 -9.07 6.79 -8.72
C ARG A 66 -8.88 5.63 -9.69
N ARG A 67 -9.49 4.46 -9.40
CA ARG A 67 -9.46 3.32 -10.32
C ARG A 67 -10.13 3.66 -11.65
N LEU A 68 -11.30 4.30 -11.61
CA LEU A 68 -12.01 4.74 -12.81
C LEU A 68 -11.15 5.69 -13.66
N PHE A 69 -10.50 6.69 -13.05
CA PHE A 69 -9.60 7.60 -13.78
C PHE A 69 -8.43 6.88 -14.46
N ILE A 70 -7.87 5.85 -13.83
CA ILE A 70 -6.81 5.03 -14.43
C ILE A 70 -7.37 4.20 -15.60
N ASP A 71 -8.57 3.66 -15.45
CA ASP A 71 -9.21 2.81 -16.46
C ASP A 71 -9.70 3.60 -17.67
N ASP A 72 -10.13 4.85 -17.49
CA ASP A 72 -10.58 5.77 -18.54
C ASP A 72 -9.43 6.46 -19.28
N GLU A 73 -8.21 6.44 -18.73
CA GLU A 73 -7.04 7.04 -19.36
C GLU A 73 -6.76 6.42 -20.74
N ASP A 74 -6.49 7.22 -21.77
CA ASP A 74 -6.07 6.70 -23.08
C ASP A 74 -4.58 6.31 -23.04
N ALA A 75 -4.31 5.19 -22.38
CA ALA A 75 -2.98 4.68 -22.14
C ALA A 75 -2.89 3.16 -22.41
N PRO A 76 -1.71 2.65 -22.82
CA PRO A 76 -1.50 1.21 -22.99
C PRO A 76 -1.81 0.43 -21.71
N THR A 77 -2.27 -0.82 -21.84
CA THR A 77 -2.64 -1.70 -20.71
C THR A 77 -1.53 -1.83 -19.66
N GLU A 78 -0.27 -1.84 -20.10
CA GLU A 78 0.88 -1.89 -19.19
C GLU A 78 0.99 -0.63 -18.31
N HIS A 79 0.71 0.55 -18.89
CA HIS A 79 0.69 1.81 -18.16
C HIS A 79 -0.39 1.79 -17.07
N LYS A 80 -1.62 1.41 -17.44
CA LYS A 80 -2.74 1.29 -16.50
C LYS A 80 -2.42 0.31 -15.37
N ARG A 81 -1.79 -0.83 -15.69
CA ARG A 81 -1.34 -1.80 -14.68
C ARG A 81 -0.37 -1.19 -13.67
N ARG A 82 0.62 -0.42 -14.14
CA ARG A 82 1.57 0.28 -13.26
C ARG A 82 0.88 1.35 -12.41
N ALA A 83 -0.08 2.08 -12.98
CA ALA A 83 -0.87 3.07 -12.26
C ALA A 83 -1.72 2.42 -11.15
N HIS A 84 -2.41 1.31 -11.44
CA HIS A 84 -3.12 0.52 -10.41
C HIS A 84 -2.18 0.01 -9.32
N GLY A 85 -0.99 -0.46 -9.69
CA GLY A 85 0.03 -0.89 -8.70
C GLY A 85 0.45 0.24 -7.75
N ARG A 86 0.69 1.45 -8.27
CA ARG A 86 1.00 2.63 -7.44
C ARG A 86 -0.15 3.02 -6.52
N LEU A 87 -1.39 2.96 -7.03
CA LEU A 87 -2.58 3.20 -6.21
C LEU A 87 -2.72 2.16 -5.10
N ASP A 88 -2.51 0.87 -5.40
CA ASP A 88 -2.56 -0.21 -4.42
C ASP A 88 -1.50 -0.05 -3.32
N THR A 89 -0.30 0.44 -3.66
CA THR A 89 0.73 0.80 -2.67
C THR A 89 0.25 1.93 -1.77
N LEU A 90 -0.32 3.00 -2.33
CA LEU A 90 -0.85 4.12 -1.54
C LEU A 90 -1.98 3.65 -0.62
N ILE A 91 -2.90 2.80 -1.10
CA ILE A 91 -3.96 2.23 -0.27
C ILE A 91 -3.36 1.37 0.84
N GLY A 92 -2.35 0.55 0.55
CA GLY A 92 -1.63 -0.22 1.56
C GLY A 92 -0.96 0.66 2.62
N TYR A 93 -0.40 1.80 2.21
CA TYR A 93 0.12 2.82 3.14
C TYR A 93 -0.97 3.36 4.06
N CYS A 94 -2.20 3.56 3.55
CA CYS A 94 -3.32 4.06 4.35
C CYS A 94 -3.89 3.00 5.30
N GLU A 95 -3.96 1.75 4.86
CA GLU A 95 -4.55 0.63 5.61
C GLU A 95 -3.61 0.00 6.65
N THR A 96 -2.30 0.27 6.57
CA THR A 96 -1.34 -0.41 7.46
C THR A 96 -1.48 0.00 8.92
N ALA A 97 -1.27 -0.97 9.81
CA ALA A 97 -1.02 -0.77 11.25
C ALA A 97 0.44 -0.40 11.58
N GLN A 98 1.37 -0.47 10.61
CA GLN A 98 2.79 -0.19 10.86
C GLN A 98 3.07 1.31 10.92
N CYS A 99 4.23 1.69 11.48
CA CYS A 99 4.66 3.09 11.51
C CYS A 99 4.64 3.72 10.10
N ARG A 100 3.82 4.77 9.90
CA ARG A 100 3.69 5.48 8.62
C ARG A 100 5.03 5.91 8.06
N ARG A 101 5.90 6.51 8.90
CA ARG A 101 7.22 7.00 8.47
C ARG A 101 8.10 5.86 7.99
N GLN A 102 8.08 4.73 8.68
CA GLN A 102 8.85 3.55 8.30
C GLN A 102 8.41 3.03 6.92
N ILE A 103 7.10 2.94 6.66
CA ILE A 103 6.57 2.53 5.36
C ILE A 103 6.97 3.53 4.27
N LEU A 104 6.77 4.82 4.53
CA LEU A 104 7.02 5.89 3.57
C LEU A 104 8.50 5.94 3.16
N LEU A 105 9.42 5.84 4.12
CA LEU A 105 10.86 5.80 3.86
C LEU A 105 11.28 4.48 3.19
N GLY A 106 10.72 3.35 3.64
CA GLY A 106 10.96 2.04 3.03
C GLY A 106 10.60 1.98 1.55
N TYR A 107 9.54 2.66 1.14
CA TYR A 107 9.16 2.81 -0.27
C TYR A 107 10.27 3.44 -1.11
N PHE A 108 11.02 4.39 -0.55
CA PHE A 108 12.16 5.04 -1.21
C PHE A 108 13.50 4.35 -0.96
N GLY A 109 13.48 3.13 -0.40
CA GLY A 109 14.69 2.35 -0.11
C GLY A 109 15.42 2.77 1.17
N GLU A 110 14.82 3.62 1.99
CA GLU A 110 15.39 4.07 3.26
C GLU A 110 14.89 3.22 4.44
N HIS A 111 15.79 2.92 5.36
CA HIS A 111 15.47 2.15 6.56
C HIS A 111 15.29 3.09 7.76
N ALA A 112 14.20 2.92 8.50
CA ALA A 112 13.92 3.71 9.69
C ALA A 112 13.32 2.86 10.81
N ALA A 113 13.66 3.21 12.05
CA ALA A 113 12.97 2.72 13.24
C ALA A 113 11.56 3.35 13.35
N PRO A 114 10.65 2.78 14.15
CA PRO A 114 9.36 3.40 14.44
C PRO A 114 9.52 4.84 14.93
N CYS A 115 8.73 5.76 14.38
CA CYS A 115 9.02 7.19 14.53
C CYS A 115 8.51 7.83 15.83
N GLY A 116 7.60 7.18 16.54
CA GLY A 116 6.97 7.75 17.75
C GLY A 116 6.13 9.01 17.51
N ASN A 117 5.81 9.35 16.25
CA ASN A 117 5.22 10.64 15.88
C ASN A 117 4.22 10.56 14.70
N CYS A 118 3.75 9.36 14.35
CA CYS A 118 2.64 9.17 13.42
C CYS A 118 1.43 8.60 14.17
N ASP A 119 0.24 8.72 13.58
CA ASP A 119 -0.99 8.15 14.11
C ASP A 119 -0.82 6.71 14.59
N ASN A 120 -0.24 5.83 13.79
CA ASN A 120 -0.03 4.42 14.17
C ASN A 120 0.99 4.22 15.31
N CYS A 121 1.92 5.16 15.55
CA CYS A 121 2.84 5.07 16.68
C CYS A 121 2.27 5.69 17.96
N LEU A 122 1.30 6.60 17.82
CA LEU A 122 0.68 7.34 18.91
C LEU A 122 -0.60 6.66 19.39
N ASP A 123 -1.28 5.93 18.50
CA ASP A 123 -2.41 5.08 18.82
C ASP A 123 -1.95 3.86 19.64
N GLN A 124 -2.66 3.60 20.73
CA GLN A 124 -2.40 2.50 21.66
C GLN A 124 -3.35 1.32 21.43
N THR A 125 -4.19 1.40 20.40
CA THR A 125 -5.13 0.33 20.04
C THR A 125 -4.34 -0.94 19.67
N PRO A 126 -4.62 -2.08 20.33
CA PRO A 126 -3.97 -3.33 19.97
C PRO A 126 -4.32 -3.73 18.53
N HIS A 127 -3.29 -3.90 17.71
CA HIS A 127 -3.43 -4.47 16.37
C HIS A 127 -3.67 -5.98 16.44
N ALA A 128 -4.40 -6.52 15.46
CA ALA A 128 -4.58 -7.96 15.32
C ALA A 128 -3.28 -8.61 14.84
N ASP A 129 -3.03 -9.84 15.28
CA ASP A 129 -1.98 -10.69 14.72
C ASP A 129 -2.43 -11.20 13.35
N GLY A 130 -1.60 -11.03 12.32
CA GLY A 130 -1.85 -11.52 10.96
C GLY A 130 -0.80 -12.49 10.44
N GLU A 131 0.04 -13.06 11.32
CA GLU A 131 1.11 -13.96 10.89
C GLU A 131 0.59 -15.25 10.23
N ALA A 132 -0.55 -15.76 10.69
CA ALA A 132 -1.18 -16.94 10.10
C ALA A 132 -1.62 -16.65 8.65
N GLU A 133 -2.31 -15.55 8.44
CA GLU A 133 -2.76 -15.07 7.14
C GLU A 133 -1.58 -14.76 6.21
N ALA A 134 -0.54 -14.11 6.74
CA ALA A 134 0.68 -13.82 5.98
C ALA A 134 1.34 -15.12 5.47
N ARG A 135 1.42 -16.15 6.31
CA ARG A 135 1.96 -17.47 5.92
C ARG A 135 1.11 -18.15 4.84
N ILE A 136 -0.21 -18.02 4.88
CA ILE A 136 -1.10 -18.53 3.82
C ILE A 136 -0.80 -17.83 2.49
N VAL A 137 -0.67 -16.51 2.50
CA VAL A 137 -0.34 -15.71 1.32
C VAL A 137 1.04 -16.09 0.77
N PHE A 138 2.07 -16.20 1.62
CA PHE A 138 3.42 -16.59 1.21
C PHE A 138 3.45 -17.99 0.61
N ALA A 139 2.74 -18.95 1.20
CA ALA A 139 2.66 -20.30 0.67
C ALA A 139 2.04 -20.31 -0.74
N ALA A 140 0.94 -19.56 -0.96
CA ALA A 140 0.34 -19.42 -2.28
C ALA A 140 1.28 -18.74 -3.29
N ILE A 141 1.96 -17.66 -2.90
CA ILE A 141 2.91 -16.96 -3.78
C ILE A 141 4.09 -17.88 -4.17
N ALA A 142 4.67 -18.61 -3.22
CA ALA A 142 5.77 -19.54 -3.47
C ALA A 142 5.33 -20.70 -4.38
N GLN A 143 4.18 -21.33 -4.11
CA GLN A 143 3.68 -22.46 -4.90
C GLN A 143 3.24 -22.06 -6.32
N THR A 144 2.90 -20.79 -6.53
CA THR A 144 2.60 -20.24 -7.86
C THR A 144 3.82 -19.65 -8.56
N GLY A 145 5.01 -19.79 -7.97
CA GLY A 145 6.28 -19.44 -8.59
C GLY A 145 6.59 -17.95 -8.63
N GLU A 146 6.03 -17.14 -7.72
CA GLU A 146 6.33 -15.71 -7.56
C GLU A 146 6.10 -14.86 -8.84
N ARG A 147 5.09 -15.21 -9.65
CA ARG A 147 4.81 -14.59 -10.96
C ARG A 147 3.43 -13.95 -11.09
N PHE A 148 2.58 -14.10 -10.08
CA PHE A 148 1.17 -13.76 -10.15
C PHE A 148 0.83 -12.59 -9.25
N GLY A 149 -0.02 -11.68 -9.76
CA GLY A 149 -0.51 -10.54 -8.99
C GLY A 149 -1.59 -10.93 -7.98
N ALA A 150 -1.93 -9.98 -7.10
CA ALA A 150 -2.82 -10.18 -5.96
C ALA A 150 -4.14 -10.88 -6.31
N GLY A 151 -4.81 -10.48 -7.40
CA GLY A 151 -6.11 -11.07 -7.78
C GLY A 151 -6.05 -12.58 -7.99
N HIS A 152 -4.98 -13.09 -8.61
CA HIS A 152 -4.81 -14.53 -8.83
C HIS A 152 -4.42 -15.27 -7.56
N ILE A 153 -3.58 -14.66 -6.70
CA ILE A 153 -3.25 -15.21 -5.39
C ILE A 153 -4.50 -15.35 -4.53
N VAL A 154 -5.38 -14.33 -4.55
CA VAL A 154 -6.66 -14.34 -3.83
C VAL A 154 -7.58 -15.44 -4.34
N ASP A 155 -7.68 -15.64 -5.66
CA ASP A 155 -8.46 -16.75 -6.22
C ASP A 155 -7.93 -18.11 -5.74
N VAL A 156 -6.60 -18.30 -5.67
CA VAL A 156 -6.00 -19.54 -5.16
C VAL A 156 -6.35 -19.75 -3.69
N VAL A 157 -6.11 -18.77 -2.80
CA VAL A 157 -6.38 -18.96 -1.36
C VAL A 157 -7.87 -19.13 -1.05
N LEU A 158 -8.76 -18.53 -1.85
CA LEU A 158 -10.21 -18.72 -1.69
C LEU A 158 -10.74 -20.00 -2.33
N GLY A 159 -9.94 -20.71 -3.12
CA GLY A 159 -10.39 -21.91 -3.82
C GLY A 159 -11.29 -21.61 -5.02
N HIS A 160 -11.14 -20.44 -5.65
CA HIS A 160 -11.90 -20.09 -6.84
C HIS A 160 -11.28 -20.69 -8.11
N GLU A 161 -12.07 -21.46 -8.84
CA GLU A 161 -11.67 -22.08 -10.11
C GLU A 161 -11.84 -21.11 -11.30
N SER A 162 -11.14 -19.98 -11.27
CA SER A 162 -11.10 -19.10 -12.43
C SER A 162 -10.37 -19.78 -13.61
N GLU A 163 -10.67 -19.34 -14.84
CA GLU A 163 -10.02 -19.88 -16.05
C GLU A 163 -8.49 -19.86 -15.94
N LYS A 164 -7.93 -18.79 -15.35
CA LYS A 164 -6.47 -18.65 -15.13
C LYS A 164 -5.92 -19.66 -14.14
N VAL A 165 -6.67 -20.01 -13.09
CA VAL A 165 -6.31 -21.00 -12.07
C VAL A 165 -6.34 -22.41 -12.67
N LEU A 166 -7.41 -22.74 -13.41
CA LEU A 166 -7.56 -24.04 -14.06
C LEU A 166 -6.49 -24.27 -15.13
N ALA A 167 -6.24 -23.28 -16.00
CA ALA A 167 -5.25 -23.35 -17.07
C ALA A 167 -3.82 -23.64 -16.57
N ARG A 168 -3.53 -23.34 -15.30
CA ARG A 168 -2.21 -23.54 -14.68
C ARG A 168 -2.18 -24.69 -13.69
N ASN A 169 -3.29 -25.43 -13.55
CA ASN A 169 -3.48 -26.47 -12.55
C ASN A 169 -3.31 -26.00 -11.10
N HIS A 170 -3.54 -24.72 -10.82
CA HIS A 170 -3.36 -24.17 -9.48
C HIS A 170 -4.46 -24.61 -8.50
N HIS A 171 -5.59 -25.13 -9.01
CA HIS A 171 -6.62 -25.81 -8.21
C HIS A 171 -6.10 -27.08 -7.49
N ARG A 172 -4.92 -27.58 -7.86
CA ARG A 172 -4.28 -28.76 -7.25
C ARG A 172 -3.21 -28.42 -6.21
N LEU A 173 -2.93 -27.14 -6.01
CA LEU A 173 -1.91 -26.70 -5.06
C LEU A 173 -2.39 -26.90 -3.62
N ALA A 174 -1.45 -27.13 -2.70
CA ALA A 174 -1.77 -27.29 -1.28
C ALA A 174 -2.36 -26.01 -0.67
N SER A 175 -2.03 -24.84 -1.22
CA SER A 175 -2.60 -23.54 -0.82
C SER A 175 -4.00 -23.26 -1.40
N PHE A 176 -4.56 -24.16 -2.21
CA PHE A 176 -5.86 -23.92 -2.82
C PHE A 176 -6.98 -24.04 -1.78
N GLY A 177 -7.77 -22.97 -1.59
CA GLY A 177 -8.88 -22.96 -0.63
C GLY A 177 -8.46 -22.91 0.85
N THR A 178 -7.19 -22.66 1.16
CA THR A 178 -6.72 -22.60 2.56
C THR A 178 -7.13 -21.32 3.30
N GLY A 179 -7.64 -20.33 2.57
CA GLY A 179 -8.00 -19.01 3.07
C GLY A 179 -9.51 -18.74 3.14
N VAL A 180 -10.36 -19.78 3.04
CA VAL A 180 -11.84 -19.64 3.03
C VAL A 180 -12.43 -19.04 4.31
N ALA A 181 -11.65 -18.94 5.39
CA ALA A 181 -12.06 -18.28 6.64
C ALA A 181 -12.32 -16.78 6.46
N HIS A 182 -11.69 -16.14 5.48
CA HIS A 182 -11.80 -14.70 5.23
C HIS A 182 -12.39 -14.41 3.85
N LYS A 183 -13.04 -13.26 3.73
CA LYS A 183 -13.60 -12.79 2.46
C LYS A 183 -12.52 -12.21 1.54
N LYS A 184 -12.85 -12.06 0.26
CA LYS A 184 -11.96 -11.56 -0.80
C LYS A 184 -11.33 -10.19 -0.48
N ASP A 185 -12.11 -9.27 0.03
CA ASP A 185 -11.71 -7.93 0.44
C ASP A 185 -10.67 -7.94 1.56
N VAL A 186 -10.80 -8.84 2.53
CA VAL A 186 -9.82 -9.03 3.61
C VAL A 186 -8.47 -9.48 3.04
N TRP A 187 -8.46 -10.50 2.17
CA TRP A 187 -7.21 -10.96 1.53
C TRP A 187 -6.58 -9.89 0.65
N GLN A 188 -7.39 -9.12 -0.08
CA GLN A 188 -6.89 -8.01 -0.87
C GLN A 188 -6.24 -6.93 0.00
N SER A 189 -6.82 -6.60 1.16
CA SER A 189 -6.22 -5.66 2.11
C SER A 189 -4.94 -6.21 2.72
N LEU A 190 -4.94 -7.46 3.20
CA LEU A 190 -3.74 -8.10 3.77
C LEU A 190 -2.58 -8.11 2.77
N ILE A 191 -2.82 -8.44 1.50
CA ILE A 191 -1.77 -8.39 0.46
C ILE A 191 -1.25 -6.97 0.26
N ARG A 192 -2.12 -5.95 0.20
CA ARG A 192 -1.68 -4.55 0.09
C ARG A 192 -0.83 -4.12 1.29
N GLN A 193 -1.22 -4.52 2.50
CA GLN A 193 -0.48 -4.23 3.72
C GLN A 193 0.86 -4.97 3.78
N LEU A 194 0.94 -6.21 3.27
CA LEU A 194 2.19 -6.96 3.15
C LEU A 194 3.14 -6.32 2.14
N VAL A 195 2.62 -5.78 1.02
CA VAL A 195 3.40 -5.01 0.05
C VAL A 195 3.89 -3.70 0.68
N ALA A 196 3.00 -2.91 1.27
CA ALA A 196 3.36 -1.66 1.93
C ALA A 196 4.40 -1.89 3.06
N GLY A 197 4.21 -2.93 3.86
CA GLY A 197 5.12 -3.35 4.92
C GLY A 197 6.47 -3.92 4.44
N GLY A 198 6.69 -4.05 3.13
CA GLY A 198 7.92 -4.59 2.55
C GLY A 198 8.12 -6.09 2.76
N PHE A 199 7.07 -6.85 3.08
CA PHE A 199 7.13 -8.32 3.11
C PHE A 199 6.98 -8.93 1.71
N LEU A 200 6.25 -8.23 0.84
CA LEU A 200 6.10 -8.56 -0.57
C LEU A 200 6.66 -7.44 -1.42
N THR A 201 7.23 -7.79 -2.57
CA THR A 201 7.63 -6.85 -3.61
C THR A 201 6.79 -7.08 -4.87
N LEU A 202 6.57 -6.00 -5.62
CA LEU A 202 6.01 -6.07 -6.96
C LEU A 202 7.17 -6.33 -7.92
N ASP A 203 7.09 -7.40 -8.70
CA ASP A 203 8.11 -7.72 -9.71
C ASP A 203 8.19 -6.58 -10.76
N SER A 204 9.41 -6.04 -10.91
CA SER A 204 9.80 -5.03 -11.88
C SER A 204 9.85 -5.54 -13.33
N GLY A 205 9.75 -6.86 -13.57
CA GLY A 205 9.73 -7.50 -14.89
C GLY A 205 8.47 -7.29 -15.74
N GLY A 206 7.62 -6.29 -15.41
CA GLY A 206 6.52 -5.79 -16.26
C GLY A 206 5.17 -6.51 -16.15
N HIS A 207 5.10 -7.67 -15.48
CA HIS A 207 3.85 -8.45 -15.41
C HIS A 207 3.01 -8.20 -14.15
N GLY A 208 3.53 -7.46 -13.16
CA GLY A 208 2.82 -7.18 -11.91
C GLY A 208 2.67 -8.39 -10.99
N GLY A 209 3.65 -9.29 -11.01
CA GLY A 209 3.73 -10.45 -10.11
C GLY A 209 4.10 -10.03 -8.68
N LEU A 210 3.67 -10.81 -7.69
CA LEU A 210 4.11 -10.68 -6.31
C LEU A 210 5.28 -11.63 -6.04
N ALA A 211 6.33 -11.11 -5.40
CA ALA A 211 7.48 -11.86 -4.93
C ALA A 211 7.64 -11.69 -3.42
N ILE A 212 8.28 -12.67 -2.76
CA ILE A 212 8.50 -12.63 -1.31
C ILE A 212 9.83 -11.93 -1.04
N ALA A 213 9.76 -10.78 -0.38
CA ALA A 213 10.93 -10.01 0.04
C ALA A 213 11.68 -10.74 1.17
N GLU A 214 12.92 -10.32 1.46
CA GLU A 214 13.72 -10.88 2.55
C GLU A 214 12.96 -10.85 3.90
N LYS A 215 12.37 -9.70 4.24
CA LYS A 215 11.51 -9.54 5.43
C LYS A 215 10.33 -10.51 5.47
N GLY A 216 9.73 -10.82 4.31
CA GLY A 216 8.67 -11.82 4.19
C GLY A 216 9.17 -13.25 4.42
N ARG A 217 10.38 -13.56 3.93
CA ARG A 217 11.02 -14.86 4.15
C ARG A 217 11.39 -15.07 5.62
N ASP A 218 11.85 -14.03 6.30
CA ASP A 218 12.12 -14.08 7.74
C ASP A 218 10.83 -14.35 8.52
N LEU A 219 9.74 -13.64 8.20
CA LEU A 219 8.44 -13.88 8.82
C LEU A 219 7.94 -15.31 8.58
N ALA A 220 8.13 -15.85 7.38
CA ALA A 220 7.79 -17.24 7.06
C ALA A 220 8.59 -18.26 7.89
N ARG A 221 9.82 -17.92 8.33
CA ARG A 221 10.64 -18.73 9.23
C ARG A 221 10.33 -18.51 10.72
N GLY A 222 9.34 -17.67 11.04
CA GLY A 222 9.00 -17.30 12.42
C GLY A 222 9.90 -16.21 13.01
N GLN A 223 10.59 -15.44 12.15
CA GLN A 223 11.44 -14.32 12.54
C GLN A 223 10.75 -13.01 12.15
N GLY A 224 10.31 -12.24 13.15
CA GLY A 224 9.56 -11.00 12.95
C GLY A 224 8.08 -11.14 13.26
N ALA A 225 7.29 -10.12 12.96
CA ALA A 225 5.85 -10.08 13.22
C ALA A 225 5.12 -9.30 12.14
N PHE A 226 3.87 -9.68 11.86
CA PHE A 226 2.95 -8.91 11.03
C PHE A 226 1.65 -8.67 11.80
N ARG A 227 1.25 -7.41 11.87
CA ARG A 227 0.05 -6.95 12.55
C ARG A 227 -0.75 -6.03 11.64
N TYR A 228 -2.07 -6.07 11.75
CA TYR A 228 -3.02 -5.29 10.95
C TYR A 228 -4.22 -4.81 11.77
#